data_AF-A0AAW9TWD0-F1
#
_entry.id   AF-A0AAW9TWD0-F1
#
_cell.length_a   1.000
_cell.length_b   1.000
_cell.length_c   1.000
_cell.angle_alpha   90.00
_cell.angle_beta   90.00
_cell.angle_gamma   90.00
#
_symmetry.space_group_name_H-M   'P 1'
#
loop_
_entity.id
_entity.type
_entity.pdbx_description
1 polymer ?
#
loop_
_entity_poly.entity_id
_entity_poly.type
_entity_poly.pdbx_seq_one_letter_code
_entity_poly.pdbx_strand_id
1 'polypeptide(L)'
;MRGFIYIVLGKNKEAVEVLKTREFADAPVQLAIAYMRLGRDAEAQAAVAKMLKSGPIATIQSWRQAWNFRDNAILDWASADLARAGPPSH
;
A
#
# COMPACT_ATOMS: atom_id res chain seq x y z
N MET A 1 -2.55 -3.66 10.95
CA MET A 1 -3.79 -2.85 10.84
C MET A 1 -3.63 -1.36 11.16
N ARG A 2 -2.69 -0.90 12.01
CA ARG A 2 -2.65 0.53 12.42
C ARG A 2 -2.30 1.53 11.30
N GLY A 3 -1.34 1.22 10.41
CA GLY A 3 -0.98 2.11 9.30
C GLY A 3 -2.14 2.37 8.33
N PHE A 4 -2.87 1.30 7.96
CA PHE A 4 -4.02 1.41 7.06
C PHE A 4 -5.18 2.24 7.64
N ILE A 5 -5.40 2.21 8.96
CA ILE A 5 -6.41 3.08 9.59
C ILE A 5 -6.11 4.56 9.33
N TYR A 6 -4.85 4.96 9.42
CA TYR A 6 -4.44 6.34 9.08
C TYR A 6 -4.67 6.65 7.59
N ILE A 7 -4.43 5.70 6.69
CA ILE A 7 -4.72 5.85 5.25
C ILE A 7 -6.21 6.05 4.99
N VAL A 8 -7.07 5.25 5.64
CA VAL A 8 -8.54 5.37 5.53
C VAL A 8 -9.03 6.71 6.08
N LEU A 9 -8.41 7.21 7.15
CA LEU A 9 -8.71 8.53 7.73
C LEU A 9 -8.11 9.71 6.93
N GLY A 10 -7.44 9.46 5.79
CA GLY A 10 -6.77 10.49 4.99
C GLY A 10 -5.46 11.02 5.59
N LYS A 11 -5.03 10.47 6.73
CA LYS A 11 -3.82 10.81 7.48
C LYS A 11 -2.59 10.11 6.89
N ASN A 12 -2.34 10.35 5.61
CA ASN A 12 -1.34 9.60 4.85
C ASN A 12 0.10 9.86 5.33
N LYS A 13 0.40 11.05 5.90
CA LYS A 13 1.72 11.35 6.48
C LYS A 13 1.97 10.53 7.74
N GLU A 14 1.04 10.53 8.69
CA GLU A 14 1.14 9.70 9.90
C GLU A 14 1.17 8.20 9.55
N ALA A 15 0.44 7.79 8.50
CA ALA A 15 0.52 6.41 8.01
C ALA A 15 1.95 6.04 7.61
N VAL A 16 2.64 6.88 6.84
CA VAL A 16 4.03 6.64 6.42
C VAL A 16 4.97 6.54 7.63
N GLU A 17 4.82 7.42 8.62
CA GLU A 17 5.67 7.40 9.83
C GLU A 17 5.50 6.09 10.63
N VAL A 18 4.25 5.64 10.81
CA VAL A 18 3.95 4.39 11.51
C VAL A 18 4.40 3.16 10.72
N LEU A 19 4.30 3.20 9.40
CA LEU A 19 4.66 2.09 8.52
C LEU A 19 6.16 1.97 8.28
N LYS A 20 6.92 3.06 8.37
CA LYS A 20 8.40 3.06 8.29
C LYS A 20 9.07 2.56 9.56
N THR A 21 8.46 2.82 10.71
CA THR A 21 9.04 2.49 12.03
C THR A 21 8.86 1.03 12.43
N ARG A 22 7.99 0.29 11.75
CA ARG A 22 7.68 -1.10 12.08
C ARG A 22 7.77 -2.01 10.86
N GLU A 23 8.50 -3.09 10.99
CA GLU A 23 8.60 -4.14 9.98
C GLU A 23 7.33 -5.01 9.99
N PHE A 24 6.27 -4.54 9.32
CA PHE A 24 5.11 -5.36 9.05
C PHE A 24 5.25 -6.05 7.69
N ALA A 25 4.77 -7.30 7.59
CA ALA A 25 4.74 -8.04 6.32
C ALA A 25 3.99 -7.25 5.21
N ASP A 26 2.88 -6.58 5.55
CA ASP A 26 2.11 -5.74 4.63
C ASP A 26 2.54 -4.26 4.61
N ALA A 27 3.64 -3.88 5.28
CA ALA A 27 4.09 -2.48 5.31
C ALA A 27 4.36 -1.90 3.91
N PRO A 28 4.98 -2.62 2.96
CA PRO A 28 5.26 -2.08 1.63
C PRO A 28 3.99 -1.71 0.86
N VAL A 29 2.93 -2.51 0.98
CA VAL A 29 1.65 -2.27 0.29
C VAL A 29 0.97 -1.01 0.83
N GLN A 30 0.90 -0.90 2.15
CA GLN A 30 0.29 0.27 2.80
C GLN A 30 1.13 1.54 2.54
N LEU A 31 2.47 1.43 2.48
CA LEU A 31 3.34 2.55 2.12
C LEU A 31 3.08 3.02 0.69
N ALA A 32 2.95 2.09 -0.27
CA ALA A 32 2.66 2.44 -1.66
C ALA A 32 1.36 3.26 -1.78
N ILE A 33 0.29 2.84 -1.10
CA ILE A 33 -0.99 3.56 -1.09
C ILE A 33 -0.84 4.95 -0.46
N ALA A 34 -0.18 5.03 0.71
CA ALA A 34 0.03 6.29 1.40
C ALA A 34 0.86 7.27 0.56
N TYR A 35 1.89 6.77 -0.13
CA TYR A 35 2.73 7.57 -1.02
C TYR A 35 1.98 8.06 -2.25
N MET A 36 1.16 7.22 -2.89
CA MET A 36 0.31 7.66 -4.00
C MET A 36 -0.63 8.79 -3.61
N ARG A 37 -1.26 8.68 -2.44
CA ARG A 37 -2.17 9.71 -1.92
C ARG A 37 -1.45 11.00 -1.53
N LEU A 38 -0.14 10.94 -1.30
CA LEU A 38 0.71 12.11 -1.06
C LEU A 38 1.32 12.69 -2.34
N GLY A 39 1.05 12.10 -3.52
CA GLY A 39 1.68 12.51 -4.79
C GLY A 39 3.17 12.16 -4.87
N ARG A 40 3.59 11.10 -4.17
CA ARG A 40 4.98 10.63 -4.10
C ARG A 40 5.15 9.37 -4.94
N ASP A 41 4.93 9.49 -6.24
CA ASP A 41 4.88 8.35 -7.18
C ASP A 41 6.16 7.50 -7.17
N ALA A 42 7.35 8.12 -7.10
CA ALA A 42 8.62 7.40 -7.07
C ALA A 42 8.79 6.53 -5.80
N GLU A 43 8.39 7.05 -4.63
CA GLU A 43 8.43 6.29 -3.38
C GLU A 43 7.36 5.17 -3.38
N ALA A 44 6.20 5.43 -4.00
CA ALA A 44 5.16 4.43 -4.16
C ALA A 44 5.62 3.26 -5.05
N GLN A 45 6.24 3.56 -6.19
CA GLN A 45 6.83 2.57 -7.09
C GLN A 45 7.91 1.74 -6.41
N ALA A 46 8.80 2.37 -5.64
CA ALA A 46 9.81 1.66 -4.88
C ALA A 46 9.21 0.71 -3.83
N ALA A 47 8.11 1.12 -3.18
CA ALA A 47 7.40 0.28 -2.22
C ALA A 47 6.69 -0.91 -2.88
N VAL A 48 6.07 -0.71 -4.06
CA VAL A 48 5.51 -1.79 -4.89
C VAL A 48 6.61 -2.75 -5.35
N ALA A 49 7.74 -2.24 -5.82
CA ALA A 49 8.88 -3.07 -6.23
C ALA A 49 9.43 -3.91 -5.06
N LYS A 50 9.48 -3.33 -3.85
CA LYS A 50 9.89 -4.07 -2.64
C LYS A 50 8.89 -5.17 -2.28
N MET A 51 7.58 -4.91 -2.38
CA MET A 51 6.54 -5.93 -2.22
C MET A 51 6.76 -7.11 -3.16
N LEU A 52 6.92 -6.83 -4.46
CA LEU A 52 7.11 -7.86 -5.48
C LEU A 52 8.39 -8.69 -5.26
N LYS A 53 9.47 -8.05 -4.78
CA LYS A 53 10.72 -8.73 -4.43
C LYS A 53 10.60 -9.64 -3.20
N SER A 54 9.77 -9.29 -2.22
CA SER A 54 9.58 -10.10 -1.00
C SER A 54 8.74 -11.35 -1.21
N GLY A 55 8.00 -11.44 -2.33
CA GLY A 55 7.38 -12.68 -2.75
C GLY A 55 6.48 -12.48 -3.98
N PRO A 56 6.65 -13.27 -5.05
CA PRO A 56 5.83 -13.15 -6.26
C PRO A 56 4.35 -13.51 -6.05
N ILE A 57 4.01 -14.14 -4.92
CA ILE A 57 2.63 -14.43 -4.50
C ILE A 57 1.97 -13.20 -3.86
N ALA A 58 2.74 -12.20 -3.41
CA ALA A 58 2.22 -10.95 -2.85
C ALA A 58 1.83 -9.99 -3.99
N THR A 59 0.78 -10.35 -4.74
CA THR A 59 0.15 -9.45 -5.70
C THR A 59 -0.90 -8.59 -5.02
N ILE A 60 -1.32 -7.49 -5.66
CA ILE A 60 -2.45 -6.66 -5.19
C ILE A 60 -3.71 -7.52 -4.96
N GLN A 61 -3.92 -8.54 -5.81
CA GLN A 61 -5.04 -9.46 -5.71
C GLN A 61 -4.94 -10.36 -4.47
N SER A 62 -3.76 -10.93 -4.21
CA SER A 62 -3.52 -11.77 -3.02
C SER A 62 -3.61 -10.96 -1.74
N TRP A 63 -3.14 -9.71 -1.74
CA TRP A 63 -3.34 -8.76 -0.64
C TRP A 63 -4.83 -8.49 -0.39
N ARG A 64 -5.60 -8.22 -1.46
CA ARG A 64 -7.05 -8.01 -1.38
C ARG A 64 -7.79 -9.22 -0.83
N GLN A 65 -7.35 -10.45 -1.16
CA GLN A 65 -7.94 -11.69 -0.63
C GLN A 65 -7.54 -11.97 0.83
N ALA A 66 -6.30 -11.65 1.21
CA ALA A 66 -5.82 -11.81 2.58
C ALA A 66 -6.51 -10.83 3.55
N TRP A 67 -6.87 -9.64 3.06
CA TRP A 67 -7.52 -8.60 3.86
C TRP A 67 -9.03 -8.66 3.71
N ASN A 68 -9.69 -9.39 4.62
CA ASN A 68 -11.14 -9.47 4.72
C ASN A 68 -11.72 -8.19 5.37
N PHE A 69 -11.83 -7.10 4.60
CA PHE A 69 -12.51 -5.89 5.07
C PHE A 69 -14.03 -6.03 4.94
N ARG A 70 -14.75 -5.50 5.93
CA ARG A 70 -16.21 -5.40 5.91
C ARG A 70 -16.72 -4.46 4.82
N ASP A 71 -15.89 -3.51 4.39
CA ASP A 71 -16.21 -2.50 3.39
C ASP A 71 -15.30 -2.64 2.16
N ASN A 72 -15.86 -3.18 1.08
CA ASN A 72 -15.11 -3.48 -0.14
C ASN A 72 -14.70 -2.22 -0.91
N ALA A 73 -15.37 -1.08 -0.69
CA ALA A 73 -15.03 0.18 -1.35
C ALA A 73 -13.62 0.67 -0.96
N ILE A 74 -13.23 0.44 0.29
CA ILE A 74 -11.89 0.81 0.80
C ILE A 74 -10.80 0.02 0.08
N LEU A 75 -11.04 -1.28 -0.16
CA LEU A 75 -10.14 -2.13 -0.91
C LEU A 75 -10.07 -1.73 -2.39
N ASP A 76 -11.19 -1.27 -2.95
CA ASP A 76 -11.25 -0.86 -4.34
C ASP A 76 -10.43 0.40 -4.60
N TRP A 77 -10.58 1.42 -3.75
CA TRP A 77 -9.76 2.64 -3.81
C TRP A 77 -8.28 2.34 -3.58
N ALA A 78 -7.95 1.51 -2.59
CA ALA A 78 -6.57 1.08 -2.35
C ALA A 78 -5.98 0.32 -3.56
N SER A 79 -6.78 -0.52 -4.22
CA SER A 79 -6.37 -1.24 -5.42
C SER A 79 -6.11 -0.28 -6.58
N ALA A 80 -6.93 0.76 -6.74
CA ALA A 80 -6.73 1.80 -7.74
C ALA A 80 -5.45 2.62 -7.48
N ASP A 81 -5.17 2.97 -6.22
CA ASP A 81 -3.93 3.64 -5.82
C ASP A 81 -2.71 2.76 -6.17
N LEU A 82 -2.76 1.46 -5.86
CA LEU A 82 -1.68 0.53 -6.18
C LEU A 82 -1.50 0.30 -7.68
N ALA A 83 -2.59 0.23 -8.45
CA ALA A 83 -2.54 0.10 -9.90
C ALA A 83 -1.90 1.33 -10.56
N ARG A 84 -2.15 2.53 -10.00
CA ARG A 84 -1.52 3.78 -10.43
C ARG A 84 -0.05 3.85 -10.06
N ALA A 85 0.34 3.30 -8.90
CA ALA A 85 1.74 3.20 -8.52
C ALA A 85 2.50 2.36 -9.56
N GLY A 86 1.98 1.16 -9.87
CA GLY A 86 2.57 0.22 -10.82
C GLY A 86 4.02 -0.15 -10.50
N PRO A 87 4.60 -1.18 -11.16
CA PRO A 87 6.05 -1.26 -11.25
C PRO A 87 6.56 -0.06 -12.09
N PRO A 88 7.78 0.45 -11.83
CA PRO A 88 8.36 1.49 -12.68
C PRO A 88 8.41 0.99 -14.12
N SER A 89 7.81 1.75 -15.05
CA SER A 89 7.93 1.50 -16.48
C SER A 89 9.41 1.58 -16.85
N HIS A 90 9.99 0.45 -17.28
CA HIS A 90 11.36 0.37 -17.78
C HIS A 90 11.32 0.02 -19.26
#